data_AF-A0A519HIN8-F1
#
_entry.id   AF-A0A519HIN8-F1
#
_cell.length_a   1.000
_cell.length_b   1.000
_cell.length_c   1.000
_cell.angle_alpha   90.00
_cell.angle_beta   90.00
_cell.angle_gamma   90.00
#
_symmetry.space_group_name_H-M   'P 1'
#
loop_
_entity.id
_entity.type
_entity.pdbx_description
1 polymer ?
#
loop_
_entity_poly.entity_id
_entity_poly.type
_entity_poly.pdbx_seq_one_letter_code
_entity_poly.pdbx_strand_id
1 'polypeptide(L)'
;MADPHHADSHDAYVRGSQEISEQSSTFHAFIGMAKWGSLWIAALLMFLVLWFQPGGSFFAGAAAFVVMLVLGYFALKSKTKAH
;
A
#
# COMPACT_ATOMS: atom_id res chain seq x y z
N MET A 1 -23.00 23.99 -32.02
CA MET A 1 -24.39 23.51 -32.04
C MET A 1 -24.56 22.67 -30.79
N ALA A 2 -25.40 23.11 -29.85
CA ALA A 2 -25.69 22.35 -28.63
C ALA A 2 -26.64 21.20 -29.01
N ASP A 3 -26.22 19.98 -28.70
CA ASP A 3 -26.95 18.76 -29.01
C ASP A 3 -28.06 18.54 -27.95
N PRO A 4 -29.36 18.41 -28.31
CA PRO A 4 -30.46 18.42 -27.37
C PRO A 4 -30.78 17.05 -26.74
N HIS A 5 -29.80 16.16 -26.55
CA HIS A 5 -30.02 14.80 -26.03
C HIS A 5 -30.21 14.69 -24.49
N HIS A 6 -30.63 15.75 -23.79
CA HIS A 6 -30.78 15.75 -22.33
C HIS A 6 -32.17 15.34 -21.79
N ALA A 7 -33.00 14.62 -22.54
CA ALA A 7 -34.40 14.37 -22.13
C ALA A 7 -34.76 12.94 -21.68
N ASP A 8 -33.96 11.89 -21.91
CA ASP A 8 -34.36 10.49 -21.60
C ASP A 8 -33.37 9.70 -20.70
N SER A 9 -32.43 10.37 -20.02
CA SER A 9 -31.34 9.68 -19.29
C SER A 9 -31.72 9.16 -17.89
N HIS A 10 -32.95 9.39 -17.40
CA HIS A 10 -33.37 8.94 -16.07
C HIS A 10 -33.56 7.42 -15.96
N ASP A 11 -33.91 6.74 -17.07
CA ASP A 11 -34.11 5.28 -17.10
C ASP A 11 -32.87 4.49 -17.57
N ALA A 12 -31.86 5.17 -18.12
CA ALA A 12 -30.63 4.54 -18.63
C ALA A 12 -29.58 4.27 -17.53
N TYR A 13 -29.69 4.95 -16.38
CA TYR A 13 -28.80 4.73 -15.25
C TYR A 13 -29.26 3.51 -14.43
N VAL A 14 -28.46 2.44 -14.44
CA VAL A 14 -28.66 1.30 -13.54
C VAL A 14 -27.67 1.40 -12.38
N ARG A 15 -28.20 1.57 -11.16
CA ARG A 15 -27.36 1.69 -9.97
C ARG A 15 -26.50 0.44 -9.78
N GLY A 16 -25.19 0.62 -9.66
CA GLY A 16 -24.24 -0.46 -9.36
C GLY A 16 -23.87 -1.35 -10.55
N SER A 17 -24.36 -1.05 -11.75
CA SER A 17 -23.93 -1.75 -12.98
C SER A 17 -22.65 -1.15 -13.58
N GLN A 18 -22.09 -0.11 -12.97
CA GLN A 18 -20.85 0.50 -13.42
C GLN A 18 -19.70 -0.51 -13.29
N GLU A 19 -18.91 -0.64 -14.35
CA GLU A 19 -17.66 -1.38 -14.36
C GLU A 19 -16.69 -0.78 -13.32
N ILE A 20 -16.07 -1.63 -12.49
CA ILE A 20 -15.18 -1.20 -11.39
C ILE A 20 -13.76 -1.82 -11.42
N SER A 21 -13.37 -2.47 -12.52
CA SER A 21 -12.10 -3.19 -12.62
C SER A 21 -10.90 -2.29 -12.37
N GLU A 22 -10.93 -1.06 -12.87
CA GLU A 22 -9.85 -0.10 -12.72
C GLU A 22 -9.75 0.42 -11.26
N GLN A 23 -10.88 0.69 -10.62
CA GLN A 23 -10.96 1.09 -9.21
C GLN A 23 -10.47 -0.06 -8.32
N SER A 24 -10.87 -1.30 -8.61
CA SER A 24 -10.41 -2.48 -7.89
C SER A 24 -8.89 -2.67 -8.03
N SER A 25 -8.36 -2.55 -9.24
CA SER A 25 -6.92 -2.62 -9.51
C SER A 25 -6.15 -1.55 -8.74
N THR A 26 -6.64 -0.31 -8.77
CA THR A 26 -6.05 0.82 -8.05
C THR A 26 -6.07 0.59 -6.55
N PHE A 27 -7.17 0.06 -6.00
CA PHE A 27 -7.26 -0.27 -4.59
C PHE A 27 -6.26 -1.37 -4.19
N HIS A 28 -6.10 -2.42 -5.00
CA HIS A 28 -5.10 -3.45 -4.76
C HIS A 28 -3.68 -2.89 -4.79
N ALA A 29 -3.37 -1.98 -5.72
CA ALA A 29 -2.09 -1.30 -5.76
C ALA A 29 -1.85 -0.45 -4.51
N PHE A 30 -2.85 0.32 -4.08
CA PHE A 30 -2.78 1.12 -2.86
C PHE A 30 -2.52 0.27 -1.62
N ILE A 31 -3.27 -0.82 -1.44
CA ILE A 31 -3.07 -1.74 -0.30
C ILE A 31 -1.70 -2.40 -0.35
N GLY A 32 -1.22 -2.79 -1.55
CA GLY A 32 0.13 -3.30 -1.73
C GLY A 32 1.19 -2.28 -1.29
N MET A 33 1.08 -1.04 -1.75
CA MET A 33 1.99 0.05 -1.36
C MET A 33 1.93 0.36 0.13
N ALA A 34 0.74 0.44 0.73
CA ALA A 34 0.59 0.71 2.16
C ALA A 34 1.21 -0.41 3.01
N LYS A 35 0.96 -1.67 2.63
CA LYS A 35 1.49 -2.86 3.31
C LYS A 35 3.01 -2.90 3.29
N TRP A 36 3.63 -2.74 2.13
CA TRP A 36 5.09 -2.83 2.02
C TRP A 36 5.78 -1.52 2.42
N GLY A 37 5.18 -0.37 2.11
CA GLY A 37 5.70 0.96 2.44
C GLY A 37 5.75 1.20 3.95
N SER A 38 4.75 0.76 4.71
CA SER A 38 4.78 0.87 6.18
C SER A 38 5.93 0.10 6.82
N LEU A 39 6.28 -1.09 6.28
CA LEU A 39 7.46 -1.84 6.72
C LEU A 39 8.76 -1.04 6.49
N TRP A 40 8.94 -0.48 5.30
CA TRP A 40 10.12 0.34 4.99
C TRP A 40 10.22 1.55 5.89
N ILE A 41 9.11 2.26 6.12
CA ILE A 41 9.08 3.43 7.01
C ILE A 41 9.47 3.00 8.43
N ALA A 42 8.90 1.93 8.96
CA ALA A 42 9.21 1.44 10.30
C ALA A 42 10.68 1.04 10.45
N ALA A 43 11.23 0.29 9.48
CA ALA A 43 12.63 -0.10 9.48
C ALA A 43 13.57 1.10 9.40
N LEU A 44 13.30 2.06 8.50
CA LEU A 44 14.08 3.28 8.34
C LEU A 44 14.06 4.14 9.60
N LEU A 45 12.89 4.32 10.23
CA LEU A 45 12.80 5.07 11.48
C LEU A 45 13.64 4.42 12.57
N MET A 46 13.57 3.09 12.72
CA MET A 46 14.38 2.37 13.70
C MET A 46 15.88 2.53 13.43
N PHE A 47 16.30 2.44 12.16
CA PHE A 47 17.67 2.67 11.73
C PHE A 47 18.17 4.06 12.14
N LEU A 48 17.42 5.10 11.77
CA LEU A 48 17.79 6.50 12.03
C LEU A 48 17.83 6.79 13.54
N VAL A 49 16.91 6.23 14.31
CA VAL A 49 16.90 6.35 15.77
C VAL A 49 18.16 5.74 16.39
N LEU A 50 18.50 4.50 16.02
CA LEU A 50 19.68 3.82 16.58
C LEU A 50 21.01 4.43 16.13
N TRP A 51 21.02 5.05 14.94
CA TRP A 51 22.18 5.79 14.46
C TRP A 51 22.34 7.12 15.22
N PHE A 52 21.31 7.94 15.29
CA PHE A 52 21.44 9.33 15.75
C PHE A 52 21.22 9.56 17.24
N GLN A 53 20.75 8.57 18.00
CA GLN A 53 20.65 8.69 19.46
C GLN A 53 22.05 8.87 20.10
N PRO A 54 22.19 9.52 21.27
CA PRO A 54 23.50 9.75 21.91
C PRO A 54 24.29 8.46 22.14
N GLY A 55 25.51 8.39 21.60
CA GLY A 55 26.30 7.14 21.62
C GLY A 55 25.81 6.08 20.61
N GLY A 56 25.02 6.49 19.62
CA GLY A 56 24.49 5.65 18.56
C GLY A 56 25.56 5.08 17.64
N SER A 57 25.16 4.06 16.89
CA SER A 57 26.05 3.30 16.03
C SER A 57 25.37 3.01 14.70
N PHE A 58 26.01 3.45 13.61
CA PHE A 58 25.56 3.14 12.26
C PHE A 58 25.40 1.63 12.04
N PHE A 59 26.39 0.83 12.47
CA PHE A 59 26.37 -0.62 12.27
C PHE A 59 25.28 -1.30 13.08
N ALA A 60 25.05 -0.86 14.32
CA ALA A 60 23.95 -1.39 15.14
C ALA A 60 22.59 -1.06 14.51
N GLY A 61 22.41 0.18 14.06
CA GLY A 61 21.22 0.60 13.32
C GLY A 61 21.03 -0.21 12.03
N ALA A 62 22.07 -0.36 11.22
CA ALA A 62 22.01 -1.08 9.95
C ALA A 62 21.70 -2.58 10.15
N ALA A 63 22.25 -3.20 11.20
CA ALA A 63 21.89 -4.57 11.57
C ALA A 63 20.41 -4.67 11.96
N ALA A 64 19.93 -3.77 12.81
CA ALA A 64 18.51 -3.73 13.21
C ALA A 64 17.59 -3.52 12.00
N PHE A 65 17.95 -2.61 11.08
CA PHE A 65 17.25 -2.37 9.83
C PHE A 65 17.05 -3.65 9.01
N VAL A 66 18.14 -4.38 8.76
CA VAL A 66 18.11 -5.63 7.99
C VAL A 66 17.25 -6.68 8.70
N VAL A 67 17.41 -6.83 10.02
CA VAL A 67 16.61 -7.78 10.80
C VAL A 67 15.12 -7.44 10.72
N MET A 68 14.74 -6.17 10.88
CA MET A 68 13.34 -5.74 10.79
C MET A 68 12.75 -5.97 9.39
N LEU A 69 13.51 -5.68 8.32
CA LEU A 69 13.08 -5.96 6.96
C LEU A 69 12.88 -7.46 6.71
N VAL A 70 13.81 -8.30 7.16
CA VAL A 70 13.72 -9.76 6.97
C VAL A 70 12.54 -10.34 7.74
N LEU A 71 12.42 -10.02 9.03
CA LEU A 71 11.31 -10.49 9.86
C LEU A 71 9.97 -9.95 9.37
N GLY A 72 9.90 -8.66 9.06
CA GLY A 72 8.71 -8.01 8.52
C GLY A 72 8.30 -8.57 7.17
N TYR A 73 9.27 -8.89 6.29
CA TYR A 73 8.99 -9.54 5.01
C TYR A 73 8.29 -10.88 5.22
N PHE A 74 8.82 -11.75 6.08
CA PHE A 74 8.20 -13.04 6.35
C PHE A 74 6.86 -12.92 7.08
N ALA A 75 6.72 -11.95 7.98
CA ALA A 75 5.45 -11.67 8.66
C ALA A 75 4.37 -11.16 7.70
N LEU A 76 4.73 -10.31 6.74
CA LEU A 76 3.80 -9.75 5.77
C LEU A 76 3.61 -10.63 4.54
N LYS A 77 4.49 -11.58 4.26
CA LYS A 77 4.37 -12.48 3.10
C LYS A 77 3.02 -13.20 3.16
N SER A 78 2.16 -12.89 2.19
CA SER A 78 0.85 -13.51 2.05
C SER A 78 1.05 -15.02 1.93
N LYS A 79 0.40 -15.81 2.79
CA LYS A 79 0.32 -17.25 2.56
C LYS A 79 -0.64 -17.48 1.40
N THR A 80 -0.26 -18.35 0.46
CA THR A 80 -1.19 -18.84 -0.57
C THR A 80 -2.39 -19.43 0.17
N LYS A 81 -3.58 -18.86 -0.03
CA LYS A 81 -4.80 -19.52 0.42
C LYS A 81 -4.99 -20.72 -0.49
N ALA A 82 -4.87 -21.92 0.05
CA ALA A 82 -5.35 -23.13 -0.60
C ALA A 82 -6.88 -22.98 -0.74
N HIS A 83 -7.32 -22.58 -1.91
CA HIS A 83 -8.70 -22.65 -2.36
C HIS A 83 -8.72 -23.55 -3.58
#